data_AF-A0A838RX69-F1
#
_entry.id   AF-A0A838RX69-F1
#
_cell.length_a   1.000
_cell.length_b   1.000
_cell.length_c   1.000
_cell.angle_alpha   90.00
_cell.angle_beta   90.00
_cell.angle_gamma   90.00
#
_symmetry.space_group_name_H-M   'P 1'
#
loop_
_entity.id
_entity.type
_entity.pdbx_description
1 polymer ?
#
loop_
_entity_poly.entity_id
_entity_poly.type
_entity_poly.pdbx_seq_one_letter_code
_entity_poly.pdbx_strand_id
1 'polypeptide(L)'
;MKPFLIIIALILLVGAVGAVVWGYRDLRTPVHHGRNGQHIEIPKGTAPAGVIKKLTAAGIIKHEQPVLMYLKLTGAGQRFKAGEYDFPSPISPHAVLAKLQTGEQRLIRLTVVEGWTRWDIANAMARVPDLKLTNPNSALALMDDVTLIQDLDPRAKNLEGYLFPDTYEFPPDTQPAELIAIIVKRFREVWKPEWTAKALSLGMSARQIVTI
;
A
#
# COMPACT_ATOMS: atom_id res chain seq x y z
N MET A 1 5.71 -16.05 -58.20
CA MET A 1 6.11 -15.18 -57.06
C MET A 1 4.93 -14.74 -56.20
N LYS A 2 3.82 -14.22 -56.76
CA LYS A 2 2.60 -13.82 -56.00
C LYS A 2 1.97 -14.91 -55.09
N PRO A 3 1.76 -16.17 -55.54
CA PRO A 3 1.15 -17.19 -54.67
C PRO A 3 2.05 -17.61 -53.51
N PHE A 4 3.37 -17.57 -53.70
CA PHE A 4 4.35 -17.87 -52.65
C PHE A 4 4.33 -16.81 -51.53
N LEU A 5 4.24 -15.53 -51.88
CA LEU A 5 4.10 -14.44 -50.92
C LEU A 5 2.80 -14.53 -50.11
N ILE A 6 1.69 -14.93 -50.75
CA ILE A 6 0.40 -15.12 -50.06
C ILE A 6 0.47 -16.27 -49.04
N ILE A 7 1.11 -17.38 -49.41
CA ILE A 7 1.30 -18.53 -48.50
C ILE A 7 2.16 -18.13 -47.29
N ILE A 8 3.26 -17.39 -47.51
CA ILE A 8 4.11 -16.88 -46.42
C ILE A 8 3.30 -15.95 -45.50
N ALA A 9 2.55 -15.01 -46.07
CA ALA A 9 1.72 -14.09 -45.29
C ALA A 9 0.69 -14.82 -44.43
N LEU A 10 0.06 -15.87 -44.98
CA LEU A 10 -0.92 -16.68 -44.27
C LEU A 10 -0.30 -17.49 -43.13
N ILE A 11 0.90 -18.07 -43.34
CA ILE A 11 1.66 -18.76 -42.29
C ILE A 11 2.02 -17.79 -41.15
N LEU A 12 2.51 -16.59 -41.50
CA LEU A 12 2.83 -15.57 -40.50
C LEU A 12 1.59 -15.13 -39.70
N LEU A 13 0.44 -14.98 -40.37
CA LEU A 13 -0.83 -14.64 -39.71
C LEU A 13 -1.28 -15.74 -38.74
N VAL A 14 -1.27 -17.00 -39.17
CA VAL A 14 -1.63 -18.14 -38.31
C VAL A 14 -0.69 -18.24 -37.11
N GLY A 15 0.62 -18.05 -37.33
CA GLY A 15 1.61 -18.00 -36.26
C GLY A 15 1.34 -16.87 -35.25
N ALA A 16 1.01 -15.67 -35.74
CA ALA A 16 0.68 -14.52 -34.90
C ALA A 16 -0.59 -14.76 -34.07
N VAL A 17 -1.65 -15.30 -34.68
CA VAL A 17 -2.89 -15.65 -33.98
C VAL A 17 -2.62 -16.72 -32.92
N GLY A 18 -1.84 -17.75 -33.26
CA GLY A 18 -1.43 -18.79 -32.32
C GLY A 18 -0.68 -18.22 -31.10
N ALA A 19 0.25 -17.28 -31.32
CA ALA A 19 0.98 -16.62 -30.26
C ALA A 19 0.06 -15.78 -29.35
N VAL A 20 -0.91 -15.06 -29.91
CA VAL A 20 -1.90 -14.28 -29.15
C VAL A 20 -2.79 -15.19 -28.32
N VAL A 21 -3.31 -16.27 -28.90
CA VAL A 21 -4.15 -17.24 -28.17
C VAL A 21 -3.35 -17.91 -27.05
N TRP A 22 -2.10 -18.30 -27.32
CA TRP A 22 -1.22 -18.88 -26.30
C TRP A 22 -0.97 -17.90 -25.15
N GLY A 23 -0.59 -16.66 -25.44
CA GLY A 23 -0.34 -15.66 -24.40
C GLY A 23 -1.58 -15.32 -23.58
N TYR A 24 -2.75 -15.22 -24.22
CA TYR A 24 -4.02 -15.02 -23.53
C TYR A 24 -4.39 -16.19 -22.61
N ARG A 25 -4.15 -17.43 -23.04
CA ARG A 25 -4.35 -18.62 -22.21
C ARG A 25 -3.36 -18.67 -21.05
N ASP A 26 -2.10 -18.33 -21.30
CA ASP A 26 -1.06 -18.32 -20.26
C ASP A 26 -1.40 -17.36 -19.12
N LEU A 27 -1.89 -16.16 -19.44
CA LEU A 27 -2.33 -15.18 -18.45
C LEU A 27 -3.45 -15.68 -17.52
N ARG A 28 -4.28 -16.61 -18.00
CA ARG A 28 -5.46 -17.10 -17.28
C ARG A 28 -5.28 -18.49 -16.68
N THR A 29 -4.21 -19.20 -17.05
CA THR A 29 -3.95 -20.54 -16.54
C THR A 29 -3.31 -20.43 -15.16
N PRO A 30 -3.90 -21.02 -14.10
CA PRO A 30 -3.31 -20.99 -12.78
C PRO A 30 -1.95 -21.71 -12.74
N VAL A 31 -0.99 -21.10 -12.04
CA VAL A 31 0.36 -21.63 -11.83
C VAL A 31 0.44 -22.15 -10.40
N HIS A 32 0.83 -23.41 -10.26
CA HIS A 32 1.20 -23.96 -8.95
C HIS A 32 2.63 -23.54 -8.61
N HIS A 33 2.83 -22.98 -7.43
CA HIS A 33 4.14 -22.62 -6.90
C HIS A 33 4.28 -23.00 -5.43
N GLY A 34 5.51 -23.19 -4.97
CA GLY A 34 5.85 -23.62 -3.60
C GLY A 34 6.00 -22.50 -2.58
N ARG A 35 5.57 -21.28 -2.91
CA ARG A 35 5.70 -20.08 -2.05
C ARG A 35 4.38 -19.66 -1.39
N ASN A 36 3.44 -20.59 -1.24
CA ASN A 36 2.18 -20.30 -0.59
C ASN A 36 2.42 -19.88 0.87
N GLY A 37 1.79 -18.80 1.31
CA GLY A 37 2.01 -18.21 2.65
C GLY A 37 3.34 -17.46 2.83
N GLN A 38 4.16 -17.29 1.79
CA GLN A 38 5.34 -16.43 1.83
C GLN A 38 5.01 -15.04 1.29
N HIS A 39 5.46 -14.00 1.99
CA HIS A 39 5.33 -12.63 1.53
C HIS A 39 6.45 -12.28 0.55
N ILE A 40 6.09 -11.68 -0.57
CA ILE A 40 7.00 -11.13 -1.56
C ILE A 40 6.90 -9.61 -1.50
N GLU A 41 7.99 -8.98 -1.08
CA GLU A 41 8.11 -7.53 -1.06
C GLU A 41 8.24 -6.98 -2.49
N ILE A 42 7.48 -5.96 -2.82
CA ILE A 42 7.60 -5.15 -4.04
C ILE A 42 8.03 -3.74 -3.60
N PRO A 43 9.32 -3.37 -3.75
CA PRO A 43 9.82 -2.07 -3.30
C PRO A 43 9.19 -0.90 -4.05
N LYS A 44 9.07 0.24 -3.34
CA LYS A 44 8.66 1.53 -3.94
C LYS A 44 9.57 1.91 -5.11
N GLY A 45 8.97 2.36 -6.20
CA GLY A 45 9.68 2.74 -7.43
C GLY A 45 10.10 1.58 -8.34
N THR A 46 9.77 0.32 -8.01
CA THR A 46 10.09 -0.81 -8.89
C THR A 46 9.33 -0.71 -10.21
N ALA A 47 10.05 -0.72 -11.34
CA ALA A 47 9.43 -0.71 -12.66
C ALA A 47 8.58 -1.98 -12.89
N PRO A 48 7.46 -1.93 -13.64
CA PRO A 48 6.58 -3.08 -13.85
C PRO A 48 7.32 -4.32 -14.38
N ALA A 49 8.30 -4.14 -15.27
CA ALA A 49 9.12 -5.24 -15.77
C ALA A 49 9.97 -5.89 -14.65
N GLY A 50 10.51 -5.09 -13.74
CA GLY A 50 11.23 -5.58 -12.56
C GLY A 50 10.33 -6.40 -11.62
N VAL A 51 9.07 -5.98 -11.44
CA VAL A 51 8.07 -6.73 -10.67
C VAL A 51 7.81 -8.09 -11.31
N ILE A 52 7.53 -8.14 -12.61
CA ILE A 52 7.25 -9.41 -13.32
C ILE A 52 8.47 -10.33 -13.29
N LYS A 53 9.68 -9.79 -13.48
CA LYS A 53 10.92 -10.56 -13.39
C LYS A 53 11.09 -11.17 -11.99
N LYS A 54 10.82 -10.40 -10.92
CA LYS A 54 10.89 -10.88 -9.53
C LYS A 54 9.89 -12.00 -9.27
N LEU A 55 8.65 -11.85 -9.75
CA LEU A 55 7.59 -12.86 -9.58
C LEU A 55 7.82 -14.12 -10.43
N THR A 56 8.45 -13.97 -11.59
CA THR A 56 8.85 -15.10 -12.44
C THR A 56 10.00 -15.88 -11.79
N ALA A 57 11.01 -15.19 -11.26
CA ALA A 57 12.09 -15.82 -10.49
C ALA A 57 11.58 -16.51 -9.21
N ALA A 58 10.46 -16.04 -8.66
CA ALA A 58 9.77 -16.67 -7.54
C ALA A 58 8.90 -17.87 -7.93
N GLY A 59 8.72 -18.14 -9.23
CA GLY A 59 7.86 -19.20 -9.77
C GLY A 59 6.35 -18.90 -9.72
N ILE A 60 5.96 -17.69 -9.30
CA ILE A 60 4.56 -17.26 -9.20
C ILE A 60 3.99 -16.99 -10.60
N ILE A 61 4.83 -16.46 -11.49
CA ILE A 61 4.53 -16.31 -12.92
C ILE A 61 5.38 -17.31 -13.69
N LYS A 62 4.75 -18.05 -14.61
CA LYS A 62 5.44 -19.07 -15.40
C LYS A 62 6.26 -18.48 -16.55
N HIS A 63 5.66 -17.55 -17.31
CA HIS A 63 6.32 -16.93 -18.46
C HIS A 63 6.26 -15.41 -18.36
N GLU A 64 7.42 -14.76 -18.42
CA GLU A 64 7.54 -13.31 -18.34
C GLU A 64 7.00 -12.59 -19.58
N GLN A 65 7.28 -13.11 -20.78
CA GLN A 65 7.01 -12.41 -22.05
C GLN A 65 5.53 -12.11 -22.31
N PRO A 66 4.58 -13.06 -22.14
CA PRO A 66 3.15 -12.77 -22.31
C PRO A 66 2.66 -11.67 -21.37
N VAL A 67 3.13 -11.71 -20.11
CA VAL A 67 2.77 -10.72 -19.09
C VAL A 67 3.33 -9.35 -19.44
N LEU A 68 4.61 -9.24 -19.80
CA LEU A 68 5.20 -7.97 -20.21
C LEU A 68 4.50 -7.38 -21.44
N MET A 69 4.17 -8.21 -22.44
CA MET A 69 3.43 -7.76 -23.62
C MET A 69 2.05 -7.23 -23.22
N TYR A 70 1.33 -7.95 -22.37
CA TYR A 70 0.04 -7.50 -21.83
C TYR A 70 0.15 -6.16 -21.11
N LEU A 71 1.15 -5.97 -20.26
CA LEU A 71 1.36 -4.71 -19.54
C LEU A 71 1.70 -3.55 -20.49
N LYS A 72 2.48 -3.81 -21.54
CA LYS A 72 2.80 -2.80 -22.57
C LYS A 72 1.55 -2.38 -23.35
N LEU A 73 0.68 -3.33 -23.70
CA LEU A 73 -0.54 -3.07 -24.48
C LEU A 73 -1.63 -2.35 -23.66
N THR A 74 -1.75 -2.69 -22.38
CA THR A 74 -2.84 -2.18 -21.52
C THR A 74 -2.45 -1.00 -20.64
N GLY A 75 -1.14 -0.74 -20.47
CA GLY A 75 -0.65 0.23 -19.48
C GLY A 75 -0.88 -0.19 -18.02
N ALA A 76 -1.39 -1.41 -17.79
CA ALA A 76 -1.79 -1.94 -16.49
C ALA A 76 -0.70 -1.85 -15.41
N GLY A 77 0.57 -1.90 -15.82
CA GLY A 77 1.72 -1.88 -14.92
C GLY A 77 1.90 -0.55 -14.17
N GLN A 78 1.42 0.57 -14.72
CA GLN A 78 1.55 1.88 -14.07
C GLN A 78 0.74 2.00 -12.76
N ARG A 79 -0.23 1.09 -12.56
CA ARG A 79 -1.09 1.05 -11.38
C ARG A 79 -0.59 0.13 -10.29
N PHE A 80 0.57 -0.52 -10.46
CA PHE A 80 1.11 -1.40 -9.45
C PHE A 80 1.45 -0.62 -8.19
N LYS A 81 0.97 -1.12 -7.05
CA LYS A 81 1.30 -0.56 -5.75
C LYS A 81 2.48 -1.33 -5.16
N ALA A 82 3.41 -0.60 -4.56
CA ALA A 82 4.44 -1.19 -3.71
C ALA A 82 3.81 -1.81 -2.46
N GLY A 83 4.49 -2.78 -1.86
CA GLY A 83 3.97 -3.48 -0.69
C GLY A 83 4.48 -4.92 -0.55
N GLU A 84 4.11 -5.57 0.55
CA GLU A 84 4.33 -7.00 0.75
C GLU A 84 3.09 -7.79 0.31
N TYR A 85 3.24 -8.76 -0.58
CA TYR A 85 2.12 -9.52 -1.12
C TYR A 85 2.27 -11.01 -0.84
N ASP A 86 1.19 -11.65 -0.43
CA ASP A 86 1.03 -13.09 -0.53
C ASP A 86 0.36 -13.45 -1.87
N PHE A 87 0.80 -14.56 -2.45
CA PHE A 87 0.19 -15.09 -3.66
C PHE A 87 -0.27 -16.52 -3.36
N PRO A 88 -1.60 -16.79 -3.31
CA PRO A 88 -2.10 -18.13 -3.07
C PRO A 88 -1.70 -19.07 -4.22
N SER A 89 -1.53 -20.36 -3.93
CA SER A 89 -1.20 -21.36 -4.94
C SER A 89 -2.37 -22.34 -5.09
N PRO A 90 -2.91 -22.57 -6.29
CA PRO A 90 -2.49 -21.98 -7.57
C PRO A 90 -3.09 -20.58 -7.83
N ILE A 91 -2.38 -19.73 -8.58
CA ILE A 91 -2.86 -18.41 -9.01
C ILE A 91 -2.51 -18.14 -10.47
N SER A 92 -3.42 -17.50 -11.21
CA SER A 92 -3.16 -17.08 -12.60
C SER A 92 -2.37 -15.77 -12.64
N PRO A 93 -1.52 -15.55 -13.68
CA PRO A 93 -0.85 -14.26 -13.85
C PRO A 93 -1.83 -13.09 -13.85
N HIS A 94 -3.01 -13.21 -14.44
CA HIS A 94 -4.04 -12.18 -14.42
C HIS A 94 -4.49 -11.81 -13.00
N ALA A 95 -4.68 -12.81 -12.11
CA ALA A 95 -5.02 -12.56 -10.72
C ALA A 95 -3.85 -11.94 -9.92
N VAL A 96 -2.61 -12.34 -10.22
CA VAL A 96 -1.40 -11.71 -9.67
C VAL A 96 -1.36 -10.22 -10.03
N LEU A 97 -1.60 -9.89 -11.31
CA LEU A 97 -1.66 -8.51 -11.77
C LEU A 97 -2.77 -7.72 -11.07
N ALA A 98 -3.95 -8.32 -10.90
CA ALA A 98 -5.06 -7.69 -10.21
C ALA A 98 -4.71 -7.34 -8.75
N LYS A 99 -4.11 -8.28 -7.99
CA LYS A 99 -3.67 -8.01 -6.60
C LYS A 99 -2.67 -6.85 -6.52
N LEU A 100 -1.71 -6.78 -7.45
CA LEU A 100 -0.75 -5.68 -7.52
C LEU A 100 -1.40 -4.32 -7.83
N GLN A 101 -2.46 -4.32 -8.65
CA GLN A 101 -3.18 -3.09 -9.03
C GLN A 101 -4.12 -2.59 -7.94
N THR A 102 -4.88 -3.50 -7.31
CA THR A 102 -5.76 -3.15 -6.19
C THR A 102 -4.95 -2.79 -4.96
N GLY A 103 -3.74 -3.33 -4.82
CA GLY A 103 -2.90 -3.19 -3.64
C GLY A 103 -3.39 -4.06 -2.49
N GLU A 104 -3.84 -5.28 -2.81
CA GLU A 104 -4.19 -6.29 -1.82
C GLU A 104 -2.92 -6.87 -1.19
N GLN A 105 -2.20 -5.98 -0.51
CA GLN A 105 -0.96 -6.23 0.22
C GLN A 105 -1.25 -6.61 1.67
N ARG A 106 -0.26 -7.18 2.34
CA ARG A 106 -0.25 -7.36 3.80
C ARG A 106 -0.42 -5.98 4.46
N LEU A 107 -1.37 -5.89 5.37
CA LEU A 107 -1.59 -4.73 6.22
C LEU A 107 -1.41 -5.12 7.69
N ILE A 108 -0.91 -4.18 8.47
CA ILE A 108 -0.75 -4.27 9.92
C ILE A 108 -1.82 -3.43 10.56
N ARG A 109 -2.36 -3.91 11.68
CA ARG A 109 -3.37 -3.22 12.47
C ARG A 109 -2.77 -2.66 13.75
N LEU A 110 -3.03 -1.39 14.02
CA LEU A 110 -2.81 -0.77 15.33
C LEU A 110 -4.10 -0.08 15.76
N THR A 111 -4.65 -0.51 16.89
CA THR A 111 -5.82 0.13 17.50
C THR A 111 -5.36 1.14 18.54
N VAL A 112 -5.77 2.39 18.36
CA VAL A 112 -5.69 3.45 19.38
C VAL A 112 -7.03 3.45 20.12
N VAL A 113 -7.00 3.13 21.41
CA VAL A 113 -8.21 3.08 22.23
C VAL A 113 -8.53 4.47 22.78
N GLU A 114 -9.81 4.75 22.98
CA GLU A 114 -10.25 5.98 23.62
C GLU A 114 -9.63 6.15 25.01
N GLY A 115 -9.27 7.39 25.34
CA GLY A 115 -8.58 7.73 26.60
C GLY A 115 -7.09 7.39 26.64
N TRP A 116 -6.52 6.81 25.57
CA TRP A 116 -5.07 6.64 25.48
C TRP A 116 -4.33 7.97 25.43
N THR A 117 -3.26 8.05 26.21
CA THR A 117 -2.29 9.13 26.10
C THR A 117 -1.32 8.87 24.96
N ARG A 118 -0.55 9.88 24.54
CA ARG A 118 0.57 9.66 23.59
C ARG A 118 1.58 8.61 24.08
N TRP A 119 1.72 8.42 25.39
CA TRP A 119 2.61 7.41 25.97
C TRP A 119 2.10 6.00 25.69
N ASP A 120 0.78 5.78 25.83
CA ASP A 120 0.15 4.50 25.52
C ASP A 120 0.27 4.17 24.03
N ILE A 121 0.04 5.17 23.17
CA ILE A 121 0.18 5.03 21.72
C ILE A 121 1.64 4.72 21.36
N ALA A 122 2.61 5.45 21.92
CA ALA A 122 4.03 5.19 21.68
C ALA A 122 4.45 3.79 22.14
N ASN A 123 3.93 3.31 23.27
CA ASN A 123 4.14 1.95 23.74
C ASN A 123 3.53 0.92 22.78
N ALA A 124 2.32 1.16 22.27
CA ALA A 124 1.68 0.29 21.29
C ALA A 124 2.46 0.24 19.96
N MET A 125 2.91 1.41 19.46
CA MET A 125 3.74 1.49 18.26
C MET A 125 5.07 0.74 18.42
N ALA A 126 5.73 0.87 19.57
CA ALA A 126 7.00 0.18 19.84
C ALA A 126 6.85 -1.35 19.93
N ARG A 127 5.63 -1.87 20.14
CA ARG A 127 5.34 -3.32 20.10
C ARG A 127 5.10 -3.84 18.69
N VAL A 128 4.96 -2.98 17.69
CA VAL A 128 4.81 -3.38 16.28
C VAL A 128 6.19 -3.56 15.64
N PRO A 129 6.62 -4.79 15.32
CA PRO A 129 7.98 -5.04 14.82
C PRO A 129 8.28 -4.32 13.50
N ASP A 130 7.29 -4.25 12.61
CA ASP A 130 7.47 -3.66 11.27
C ASP A 130 7.71 -2.14 11.31
N LEU A 131 7.32 -1.44 12.39
CA LEU A 131 7.62 -0.01 12.58
C LEU A 131 9.10 0.24 12.95
N LYS A 132 9.87 -0.80 13.27
CA LYS A 132 11.32 -0.74 13.53
C LYS A 132 11.73 0.31 14.58
N LEU A 133 10.84 0.56 15.54
CA LEU A 133 11.11 1.46 16.67
C LEU A 133 11.99 0.73 17.68
N THR A 134 13.09 1.37 18.10
CA THR A 134 13.99 0.79 19.11
C THR A 134 13.39 0.86 20.52
N ASN A 135 12.59 1.89 20.80
CA ASN A 135 11.88 2.08 22.06
C ASN A 135 10.71 3.08 21.90
N PRO A 136 9.80 3.18 22.89
CA PRO A 136 8.69 4.14 22.85
C PRO A 136 9.10 5.61 22.74
N ASN A 137 10.28 6.00 23.25
CA ASN A 137 10.73 7.40 23.21
C ASN A 137 10.98 7.88 21.77
N SER A 138 11.35 6.98 20.86
CA SER A 138 11.48 7.32 19.43
C SER A 138 10.14 7.71 18.82
N ALA A 139 9.03 7.07 19.20
CA ALA A 139 7.70 7.48 18.75
C ALA A 139 7.25 8.78 19.42
N LEU A 140 7.53 8.95 20.71
CA LEU A 140 7.19 10.18 21.43
C LEU A 140 7.85 11.43 20.86
N ALA A 141 9.13 11.32 20.48
CA ALA A 141 9.86 12.41 19.85
C ALA A 141 9.20 12.85 18.53
N LEU A 142 8.66 11.90 17.77
CA LEU A 142 7.88 12.21 16.55
C LEU A 142 6.54 12.85 16.88
N MET A 143 5.92 12.50 18.01
CA MET A 143 4.68 13.13 18.48
C MET A 143 4.88 14.51 19.10
N ASP A 144 6.12 14.96 19.29
CA ASP A 144 6.43 16.35 19.68
C ASP A 144 6.46 17.28 18.45
N ASP A 145 6.49 16.74 17.22
CA ASP A 145 6.34 17.51 15.99
C ASP A 145 4.87 17.95 15.79
N VAL A 146 4.61 19.22 16.07
CA VAL A 146 3.27 19.84 15.99
C VAL A 146 2.97 20.43 14.61
N THR A 147 3.85 20.30 13.62
CA THR A 147 3.64 20.85 12.27
C THR A 147 2.32 20.36 11.65
N LEU A 148 1.89 19.15 11.99
CA LEU A 148 0.64 18.53 11.54
C LEU A 148 -0.63 19.15 12.12
N ILE A 149 -0.53 20.02 13.14
CA ILE A 149 -1.68 20.66 13.84
C ILE A 149 -1.50 22.17 14.05
N GLN A 150 -0.41 22.76 13.57
CA GLN A 150 -0.03 24.14 13.88
C GLN A 150 -1.10 25.18 13.48
N ASP A 151 -1.84 24.93 12.41
CA ASP A 151 -2.98 25.74 11.95
C ASP A 151 -4.23 25.60 12.84
N LEU A 152 -4.38 24.47 13.55
CA LEU A 152 -5.51 24.21 14.45
C LEU A 152 -5.23 24.65 15.88
N ASP A 153 -4.00 24.41 16.37
CA ASP A 153 -3.54 24.78 17.70
C ASP A 153 -2.09 25.28 17.65
N PRO A 154 -1.88 26.57 17.36
CA PRO A 154 -0.55 27.16 17.27
C PRO A 154 0.26 27.11 18.57
N ARG A 155 -0.40 26.83 19.71
CA ARG A 155 0.22 26.75 21.04
C ARG A 155 0.49 25.32 21.49
N ALA A 156 0.18 24.33 20.66
CA ALA A 156 0.47 22.93 20.95
C ALA A 156 1.97 22.72 21.13
N LYS A 157 2.33 21.86 22.10
CA LYS A 157 3.72 21.44 22.33
C LYS A 157 3.99 20.00 21.86
N ASN A 158 2.92 19.29 21.51
CA ASN A 158 2.92 17.90 21.08
C ASN A 158 1.54 17.56 20.49
N LEU A 159 1.40 16.33 19.99
CA LEU A 159 0.18 15.80 19.40
C LEU A 159 -0.80 15.18 20.43
N GLU A 160 -0.58 15.37 21.73
CA GLU A 160 -1.53 14.90 22.77
C GLU A 160 -2.93 15.47 22.51
N GLY A 161 -3.94 14.60 22.53
CA GLY A 161 -5.33 14.92 22.17
C GLY A 161 -5.60 14.91 20.67
N TYR A 162 -4.58 15.05 19.81
CA TYR A 162 -4.77 15.09 18.36
C TYR A 162 -4.60 13.72 17.68
N LEU A 163 -4.39 12.67 18.47
CA LEU A 163 -4.25 11.29 18.01
C LEU A 163 -5.60 10.58 18.16
N PHE A 164 -6.37 10.49 17.08
CA PHE A 164 -7.76 10.02 17.15
C PHE A 164 -7.86 8.53 17.51
N PRO A 165 -8.82 8.12 18.36
CA PRO A 165 -9.09 6.71 18.62
C PRO A 165 -9.73 6.02 17.41
N ASP A 166 -9.01 5.07 16.81
CA ASP A 166 -9.50 4.23 15.71
C ASP A 166 -8.63 2.98 15.56
N THR A 167 -9.01 2.08 14.67
CA THR A 167 -8.13 1.01 14.18
C THR A 167 -7.50 1.40 12.85
N TYR A 168 -6.19 1.51 12.83
CA TYR A 168 -5.40 1.92 11.69
C TYR A 168 -4.80 0.72 10.98
N GLU A 169 -5.07 0.60 9.68
CA GLU A 169 -4.44 -0.38 8.79
C GLU A 169 -3.36 0.29 7.94
N PHE A 170 -2.14 -0.25 7.96
CA PHE A 170 -1.02 0.32 7.23
C PHE A 170 -0.05 -0.76 6.71
N PRO A 171 0.63 -0.52 5.57
CA PRO A 171 1.64 -1.44 5.05
C PRO A 171 2.84 -1.65 6.00
N PRO A 172 3.50 -2.81 5.97
CA PRO A 172 4.73 -3.09 6.74
C PRO A 172 5.89 -2.12 6.52
N ASP A 173 5.96 -1.47 5.35
CA ASP A 173 7.01 -0.48 5.04
C ASP A 173 6.64 0.96 5.45
N THR A 174 5.53 1.14 6.19
CA THR A 174 5.09 2.45 6.69
C THR A 174 6.05 2.95 7.76
N GLN A 175 6.50 4.19 7.61
CA GLN A 175 7.40 4.80 8.58
C GLN A 175 6.61 5.28 9.82
N PRO A 176 7.19 5.26 11.04
CA PRO A 176 6.49 5.69 12.25
C PRO A 176 5.88 7.10 12.16
N ALA A 177 6.59 8.04 11.54
CA ALA A 177 6.09 9.41 11.33
C ALA A 177 4.88 9.45 10.38
N GLU A 178 4.86 8.57 9.36
CA GLU A 178 3.74 8.45 8.43
C GLU A 178 2.50 7.88 9.14
N LEU A 179 2.67 6.88 10.01
CA LEU A 179 1.57 6.37 10.83
C LEU A 179 1.00 7.46 11.74
N ILE A 180 1.85 8.25 12.42
CA ILE A 180 1.39 9.39 13.23
C ILE A 180 0.62 10.39 12.38
N ALA A 181 1.09 10.71 11.17
CA ALA A 181 0.38 11.59 10.26
C ALA A 181 -0.99 11.04 9.83
N ILE A 182 -1.11 9.72 9.61
CA ILE A 182 -2.41 9.06 9.34
C ILE A 182 -3.37 9.23 10.53
N ILE A 183 -2.87 9.03 11.76
CA ILE A 183 -3.67 9.18 12.98
C ILE A 183 -4.15 10.63 13.14
N VAL A 184 -3.28 11.62 12.97
CA VAL A 184 -3.66 13.05 13.03
C VAL A 184 -4.59 13.44 11.89
N LYS A 185 -4.38 12.91 10.68
CA LYS A 185 -5.28 13.15 9.55
C LYS A 185 -6.70 12.67 9.90
N ARG A 186 -6.82 11.51 10.53
CA ARG A 186 -8.12 10.99 11.00
C ARG A 186 -8.77 11.93 12.01
N PHE A 187 -8.00 12.48 12.94
CA PHE A 187 -8.50 13.52 13.85
C PHE A 187 -9.09 14.71 13.05
N ARG A 188 -8.36 15.21 12.05
CA ARG A 188 -8.80 16.33 11.21
C ARG A 188 -10.06 16.05 10.41
N GLU A 189 -10.23 14.82 9.92
CA GLU A 189 -11.44 14.41 9.19
C GLU A 189 -12.69 14.41 10.09
N VAL A 190 -12.51 14.08 11.37
CA VAL A 190 -13.61 14.08 12.36
C VAL A 190 -13.83 15.48 12.95
N TRP A 191 -12.76 16.28 13.07
CA TRP A 191 -12.80 17.62 13.63
C TRP A 191 -13.59 18.59 12.74
N LYS A 192 -14.66 19.18 13.30
CA LYS A 192 -15.45 20.19 12.61
C LYS A 192 -14.90 21.59 12.87
N PRO A 193 -14.70 22.44 11.84
CA PRO A 193 -14.22 23.82 12.02
C PRO A 193 -15.03 24.66 13.01
N GLU A 194 -16.33 24.37 13.12
CA GLU A 194 -17.26 24.99 14.07
C GLU A 194 -16.83 24.83 15.53
N TRP A 195 -16.15 23.73 15.86
CA TRP A 195 -15.65 23.47 17.22
C TRP A 195 -14.47 24.39 17.56
N THR A 196 -13.61 24.70 16.59
CA THR A 196 -12.55 25.70 16.77
C THR A 196 -13.14 27.08 17.02
N ALA A 197 -14.14 27.49 16.25
CA ALA A 197 -14.81 28.77 16.43
C ALA A 197 -15.49 28.87 17.81
N LYS A 198 -16.14 27.78 18.25
CA LYS A 198 -16.74 27.68 19.58
C LYS A 198 -15.68 27.75 20.69
N ALA A 199 -14.55 27.05 20.54
CA ALA A 199 -13.42 27.11 21.48
C ALA A 199 -12.95 28.56 21.67
N LEU A 200 -12.69 29.24 20.55
CA LEU A 200 -12.22 30.63 20.53
C LEU A 200 -13.23 31.57 21.18
N SER A 201 -14.54 31.39 20.93
CA SER A 201 -15.60 32.18 21.56
C SER A 201 -15.69 31.99 23.09
N LEU A 202 -15.25 30.83 23.59
CA LEU A 202 -15.20 30.51 25.02
C LEU A 202 -13.84 30.84 25.65
N GLY A 203 -12.90 31.43 24.89
CA GLY A 203 -11.52 31.66 25.35
C GLY A 203 -10.71 30.38 25.56
N MET A 204 -11.21 29.23 25.07
CA MET A 204 -10.62 27.92 25.21
C MET A 204 -9.73 27.58 24.01
N SER A 205 -8.71 26.75 24.20
CA SER A 205 -7.96 26.17 23.07
C SER A 205 -8.70 24.97 22.46
N ALA A 206 -8.43 24.66 21.20
CA ALA A 206 -8.92 23.43 20.57
C ALA A 206 -8.55 22.19 21.40
N ARG A 207 -7.33 22.17 21.96
CA ARG A 207 -6.88 21.13 22.90
C ARG A 207 -7.81 20.94 24.09
N GLN A 208 -8.30 22.03 24.69
CA GLN A 208 -9.21 21.93 25.84
C GLN A 208 -10.55 21.27 25.47
N ILE A 209 -11.02 21.38 24.23
CA ILE A 209 -12.22 20.66 23.78
C ILE A 209 -11.96 19.17 23.62
N VAL A 210 -10.75 18.79 23.21
CA VAL A 210 -10.42 17.38 22.95
C VAL A 210 -10.04 16.61 24.22
N THR A 211 -9.66 17.31 25.28
CA THR A 211 -9.30 16.71 26.57
C THR A 211 -10.42 16.69 27.62
N ILE A 212 -11.62 17.19 27.30
CA ILE A 212 -12.81 17.15 28.17
C ILE A 212 -13.66 15.94 27.78
#